data_AF-A0A2N3DR38-F1
#
_entry.id   AF-A0A2N3DR38-F1
#
_cell.length_a   1.000
_cell.length_b   1.000
_cell.length_c   1.000
_cell.angle_alpha   90.00
_cell.angle_beta   90.00
_cell.angle_gamma   90.00
#
_symmetry.space_group_name_H-M   'P 1'
#
loop_
_entity.id
_entity.type
_entity.pdbx_description
1 polymer ?
#
loop_
_entity_poly.entity_id
_entity_poly.type
_entity_poly.pdbx_seq_one_letter_code
_entity_poly.pdbx_strand_id
1 'polypeptide(L)'
;MTNSLVAGASTRPLAAACPQQTATSIILAAHDLLGHLAAGRRIEAPAMRTAMQTAFGASDATGAWDWKSAYEAVEVAQLLFMRRYGPAIDARTADPFERLKLVERIAQLAPTQTRRNEEMLSLQQFSTPLGLAWVAGFAAG
;
A
#
# COMPACT_ATOMS: atom_id res chain seq x y z
N MET A 1 -40.59 26.37 5.57
CA MET A 1 -40.32 25.27 4.62
C MET A 1 -39.04 25.61 3.87
N THR A 2 -37.91 25.01 4.25
CA THR A 2 -36.65 25.11 3.49
C THR A 2 -35.95 23.77 3.61
N ASN A 3 -36.22 22.87 2.66
CA ASN A 3 -35.47 21.62 2.52
C ASN A 3 -34.19 21.92 1.75
N SER A 4 -33.05 21.89 2.45
CA SER A 4 -31.73 21.81 1.83
C SER A 4 -31.57 20.41 1.23
N LEU A 5 -31.34 20.36 -0.08
CA LEU A 5 -31.01 19.12 -0.79
C LEU A 5 -29.59 18.71 -0.38
N VAL A 6 -29.49 17.64 0.42
CA VAL A 6 -28.22 16.93 0.62
C VAL A 6 -27.87 16.28 -0.70
N ALA A 7 -26.83 16.81 -1.35
CA ALA A 7 -26.25 16.21 -2.54
C ALA A 7 -25.71 14.82 -2.19
N GLY A 8 -26.42 13.77 -2.61
CA GLY A 8 -25.89 12.42 -2.62
C GLY A 8 -24.71 12.39 -3.57
N ALA A 9 -23.50 12.22 -3.04
CA ALA A 9 -22.34 11.90 -3.85
C ALA A 9 -22.62 10.54 -4.51
N SER A 10 -23.01 10.58 -5.79
CA SER A 10 -23.20 9.39 -6.59
C SER A 10 -21.83 8.74 -6.75
N THR A 11 -21.59 7.65 -6.03
CA THR A 11 -20.46 6.76 -6.26
C THR A 11 -20.69 6.11 -7.61
N ARG A 12 -20.14 6.74 -8.66
CA ARG A 12 -20.11 6.13 -9.99
C ARG A 12 -19.35 4.81 -9.83
N PRO A 13 -19.92 3.66 -10.23
CA PRO A 13 -19.18 2.41 -10.16
C PRO A 13 -17.89 2.60 -10.95
N LEU A 14 -16.75 2.25 -10.32
CA LEU A 14 -15.48 2.08 -11.02
C LEU A 14 -15.81 1.32 -12.30
N ALA A 15 -15.60 1.92 -13.47
CA ALA A 15 -15.77 1.23 -14.74
C ALA A 15 -15.03 -0.09 -14.60
N ALA A 16 -15.72 -1.23 -14.72
CA ALA A 16 -15.25 -2.53 -14.23
C ALA A 16 -13.85 -2.82 -14.78
N ALA A 17 -12.83 -2.42 -14.03
CA ALA A 17 -11.46 -2.56 -14.44
C ALA A 17 -11.19 -4.05 -14.44
N CYS A 18 -10.58 -4.56 -15.51
CA CYS A 18 -10.15 -5.93 -15.54
C CYS A 18 -9.24 -6.15 -14.31
N PRO A 19 -9.51 -7.10 -13.41
CA PRO A 19 -8.72 -7.27 -12.19
C PRO A 19 -7.21 -7.40 -12.47
N GLN A 20 -6.86 -7.99 -13.61
CA GLN A 20 -5.48 -8.10 -14.09
C GLN A 20 -4.84 -6.74 -14.41
N GLN A 21 -5.60 -5.81 -15.00
CA GLN A 21 -5.12 -4.45 -15.28
C GLN A 21 -4.91 -3.69 -13.98
N THR A 22 -5.86 -3.78 -13.04
CA THR A 22 -5.73 -3.17 -11.71
C THR A 22 -4.48 -3.67 -11.00
N ALA A 23 -4.28 -4.99 -10.94
CA ALA A 23 -3.09 -5.59 -10.34
C ALA A 23 -1.80 -5.12 -11.02
N THR A 24 -1.79 -5.02 -12.35
CA THR A 24 -0.64 -4.51 -13.10
C THR A 24 -0.33 -3.07 -12.73
N SER A 25 -1.34 -2.19 -12.66
CA SER A 25 -1.17 -0.80 -12.26
C SER A 25 -0.70 -0.65 -10.81
N ILE A 26 -1.19 -1.49 -9.90
CA ILE A 26 -0.71 -1.53 -8.50
C ILE A 26 0.77 -1.88 -8.43
N ILE A 27 1.22 -2.90 -9.19
CA ILE A 27 2.63 -3.31 -9.24
C ILE A 27 3.50 -2.19 -9.83
N LEU A 28 3.03 -1.51 -10.89
CA LEU A 28 3.72 -0.36 -11.48
C LEU A 28 3.87 0.79 -10.47
N ALA A 29 2.80 1.15 -9.76
CA ALA A 29 2.85 2.16 -8.70
C ALA A 29 3.81 1.73 -7.57
N ALA A 30 3.81 0.45 -7.19
CA ALA A 30 4.72 -0.08 -6.18
C ALA A 30 6.19 0.03 -6.57
N HIS A 31 6.52 -0.11 -7.85
CA HIS A 31 7.89 0.10 -8.35
C HIS A 31 8.36 1.56 -8.21
N ASP A 32 7.48 2.53 -8.42
CA ASP A 32 7.79 3.95 -8.17
C ASP A 32 8.00 4.21 -6.67
N LEU A 33 7.08 3.71 -5.83
CA LEU A 33 7.14 3.84 -4.37
C LEU A 33 8.33 3.13 -3.74
N LEU A 34 8.84 2.05 -4.34
CA LEU A 34 10.07 1.37 -3.90
C LEU A 34 11.25 2.34 -3.84
N GLY A 35 11.31 3.33 -4.74
CA GLY A 35 12.35 4.36 -4.72
C GLY A 35 12.35 5.21 -3.45
N HIS A 36 11.19 5.44 -2.85
CA HIS A 36 11.08 6.13 -1.56
C HIS A 36 11.63 5.27 -0.42
N LEU A 37 11.22 4.00 -0.34
CA LEU A 37 11.69 3.07 0.70
C LEU A 37 13.20 2.85 0.61
N ALA A 38 13.73 2.63 -0.60
CA ALA A 38 15.16 2.45 -0.85
C ALA A 38 15.99 3.67 -0.42
N ALA A 39 15.43 4.86 -0.49
CA ALA A 39 16.07 6.09 -0.03
C ALA A 39 15.80 6.44 1.44
N GLY A 40 15.12 5.55 2.20
CA GLY A 40 14.74 5.80 3.59
C GLY A 40 13.71 6.92 3.76
N ARG A 41 12.98 7.27 2.70
CA ARG A 41 11.95 8.33 2.74
C ARG A 41 10.60 7.73 3.08
N ARG A 42 9.86 8.43 3.94
CA ARG A 42 8.47 8.11 4.25
C ARG A 42 7.60 8.30 3.00
N ILE A 43 6.67 7.38 2.78
CA ILE A 43 5.66 7.47 1.74
C ILE A 43 4.48 8.27 2.29
N GLU A 44 4.25 9.42 1.70
CA GLU A 44 3.14 10.31 2.06
C GLU A 44 2.03 10.28 1.00
N ALA A 45 0.86 10.83 1.35
CA ALA A 45 -0.29 10.87 0.44
C ALA A 45 -0.02 11.52 -0.93
N PRO A 46 0.80 12.59 -1.05
CA PRO A 46 1.19 13.12 -2.36
C PRO A 46 1.95 12.09 -3.20
N ALA A 47 2.94 11.40 -2.63
CA ALA A 47 3.72 10.39 -3.34
C ALA A 47 2.84 9.22 -3.82
N MET A 48 1.94 8.73 -2.96
CA MET A 48 0.97 7.70 -3.36
C MET A 48 0.10 8.17 -4.52
N ARG A 49 -0.42 9.40 -4.47
CA ARG A 49 -1.27 9.92 -5.54
C ARG A 49 -0.51 10.03 -6.86
N THR A 50 0.72 10.53 -6.84
CA THR A 50 1.56 10.63 -8.04
C THR A 50 1.84 9.26 -8.65
N ALA A 51 2.22 8.27 -7.83
CA ALA A 51 2.48 6.91 -8.29
C ALA A 51 1.22 6.28 -8.90
N MET A 52 0.07 6.40 -8.22
CA MET A 52 -1.21 5.87 -8.70
C MET A 52 -1.69 6.57 -9.97
N GLN A 53 -1.59 7.90 -10.05
CA GLN A 53 -1.95 8.64 -11.27
C GLN A 53 -1.10 8.22 -12.46
N THR A 54 0.20 8.02 -12.25
CA THR A 54 1.12 7.58 -13.29
C THR A 54 0.79 6.17 -13.77
N ALA A 55 0.47 5.25 -12.85
CA ALA A 55 0.19 3.86 -13.18
C ALA A 55 -1.21 3.62 -13.77
N PHE A 56 -2.23 4.34 -13.28
CA PHE A 56 -3.61 4.21 -13.75
C PHE A 56 -3.96 5.17 -14.90
N GLY A 57 -3.11 6.17 -15.18
CA GLY A 57 -3.34 7.18 -16.20
C GLY A 57 -4.47 8.16 -15.88
N ALA A 58 -4.94 8.20 -14.62
CA ALA A 58 -6.10 8.99 -14.22
C ALA A 58 -6.02 9.42 -12.74
N SER A 59 -6.68 10.53 -12.40
CA SER A 59 -6.74 11.05 -11.04
C SER A 59 -7.72 10.28 -10.15
N ASP A 60 -7.53 10.37 -8.84
CA ASP A 60 -8.48 9.87 -7.83
C ASP A 60 -9.89 10.44 -8.03
N ALA A 61 -10.01 11.69 -8.51
CA ALA A 61 -11.29 12.33 -8.80
C ALA A 61 -12.09 11.65 -9.95
N THR A 62 -11.43 10.88 -10.82
CA THR A 62 -12.11 10.14 -11.89
C THR A 62 -12.74 8.83 -11.42
N GLY A 63 -12.39 8.38 -10.21
CA GLY A 63 -12.78 7.05 -9.72
C GLY A 63 -12.12 5.91 -10.49
N ALA A 64 -10.95 6.12 -11.11
CA ALA A 64 -10.20 5.05 -11.79
C ALA A 64 -9.45 4.12 -10.83
N TRP A 65 -9.19 4.59 -9.60
CA TRP A 65 -8.58 3.84 -8.51
C TRP A 65 -9.09 4.40 -7.18
N ASP A 66 -8.99 3.60 -6.13
CA ASP A 66 -9.38 3.97 -4.78
C ASP A 66 -8.18 3.93 -3.81
N TRP A 67 -8.40 4.45 -2.59
CA TRP A 67 -7.34 4.46 -1.58
C TRP A 67 -6.92 3.07 -1.13
N LYS A 68 -7.78 2.05 -1.27
CA LYS A 68 -7.41 0.66 -1.00
C LYS A 68 -6.32 0.19 -1.97
N SER A 69 -6.50 0.40 -3.26
CA SER A 69 -5.52 0.08 -4.30
C SER A 69 -4.19 0.81 -4.06
N ALA A 70 -4.24 2.06 -3.58
CA ALA A 70 -3.04 2.82 -3.21
C ALA A 70 -2.31 2.22 -1.99
N TYR A 71 -3.04 1.72 -1.01
CA TYR A 71 -2.46 1.02 0.12
C TYR A 71 -1.84 -0.33 -0.28
N GLU A 72 -2.49 -1.09 -1.16
CA GLU A 72 -1.92 -2.32 -1.74
C GLU A 72 -0.60 -2.03 -2.48
N ALA A 73 -0.50 -0.92 -3.22
CA ALA A 73 0.74 -0.53 -3.88
C ALA A 73 1.88 -0.28 -2.87
N VAL A 74 1.59 0.29 -1.69
CA VAL A 74 2.59 0.46 -0.64
C VAL A 74 3.02 -0.88 -0.03
N GLU A 75 2.07 -1.79 0.22
CA GLU A 75 2.36 -3.14 0.72
C GLU A 75 3.24 -3.92 -0.27
N VAL A 76 2.92 -3.86 -1.56
CA VAL A 76 3.75 -4.46 -2.62
C VAL A 76 5.12 -3.80 -2.67
N ALA A 77 5.24 -2.48 -2.49
CA ALA A 77 6.53 -1.80 -2.43
C ALA A 77 7.40 -2.30 -1.26
N GLN A 78 6.80 -2.58 -0.10
CA GLN A 78 7.50 -3.19 1.04
C GLN A 78 7.95 -4.61 0.73
N LEU A 79 7.13 -5.41 0.06
CA LEU A 79 7.51 -6.76 -0.40
C LEU A 79 8.66 -6.72 -1.41
N LEU A 80 8.60 -5.80 -2.38
CA LEU A 80 9.68 -5.60 -3.35
C LEU A 80 10.98 -5.15 -2.66
N PHE A 81 10.87 -4.28 -1.65
CA PHE A 81 12.01 -3.88 -0.83
C PHE A 81 12.61 -5.08 -0.11
N MET A 82 11.80 -5.88 0.59
CA MET A 82 12.29 -7.05 1.32
C MET A 82 12.88 -8.10 0.38
N ARG A 83 12.30 -8.30 -0.80
CA ARG A 83 12.85 -9.22 -1.81
C ARG A 83 14.23 -8.77 -2.29
N ARG A 84 14.48 -7.46 -2.39
CA ARG A 84 15.74 -6.91 -2.89
C ARG A 84 16.80 -6.73 -1.80
N TYR A 85 16.40 -6.29 -0.61
CA TYR A 85 17.31 -5.85 0.46
C TYR A 85 17.26 -6.74 1.72
N GLY A 86 16.29 -7.67 1.81
CA GLY A 86 16.16 -8.62 2.91
C GLY A 86 17.43 -9.44 3.17
N PRO A 87 18.08 -10.04 2.16
CA PRO A 87 19.33 -10.76 2.37
C PRO A 87 20.44 -9.90 2.99
N ALA A 88 20.48 -8.60 2.67
CA ALA A 88 21.45 -7.68 3.26
C ALA A 88 21.11 -7.32 4.72
N ILE A 89 19.81 -7.30 5.08
CA ILE A 89 19.36 -7.18 6.48
C ILE A 89 19.77 -8.42 7.27
N ASP A 90 19.54 -9.61 6.71
CA ASP A 90 19.87 -10.88 7.36
C ASP A 90 21.37 -11.05 7.58
N ALA A 91 22.19 -10.58 6.62
CA ALA A 91 23.65 -10.64 6.72
C ALA A 91 24.25 -9.66 7.75
N ARG A 92 23.52 -8.63 8.18
CA ARG A 92 24.04 -7.62 9.12
C ARG A 92 24.20 -8.14 10.55
N THR A 93 23.39 -9.10 10.96
CA THR A 93 23.38 -9.62 12.34
C THR A 93 22.77 -11.02 12.38
N ALA A 94 23.27 -11.86 13.29
CA ALA A 94 22.67 -13.17 13.56
C ALA A 94 21.45 -13.09 14.50
N ASP A 95 21.27 -11.97 15.22
CA ASP A 95 20.16 -11.79 16.18
C ASP A 95 18.84 -11.50 15.45
N PRO A 96 17.81 -12.39 15.56
CA PRO A 96 16.50 -12.17 14.96
C PRO A 96 15.80 -10.90 15.43
N PHE A 97 16.00 -10.48 16.68
CA PHE A 97 15.36 -9.27 17.20
C PHE A 97 15.95 -7.99 16.59
N GLU A 98 17.25 -7.97 16.33
CA GLU A 98 17.89 -6.86 15.62
C GLU A 98 17.47 -6.81 14.14
N ARG A 99 17.26 -7.97 13.49
CA ARG A 99 16.66 -8.02 12.14
C ARG A 99 15.24 -7.46 12.15
N LEU A 100 14.40 -7.89 13.10
CA LEU A 100 13.04 -7.38 13.24
C LEU A 100 13.02 -5.85 13.45
N LYS A 101 13.93 -5.29 14.26
CA LYS A 101 14.05 -3.83 14.41
C LYS A 101 14.33 -3.12 13.09
N LEU A 102 15.16 -3.70 12.21
CA LEU A 102 15.42 -3.14 10.89
C LEU A 102 14.18 -3.23 9.98
N VAL A 103 13.46 -4.36 10.02
CA VAL A 103 12.19 -4.54 9.29
C VAL A 103 11.14 -3.53 9.76
N GLU A 104 10.99 -3.34 11.06
CA GLU A 104 10.05 -2.36 11.64
C GLU A 104 10.39 -0.91 11.24
N ARG A 105 11.68 -0.57 11.13
CA ARG A 105 12.08 0.76 10.61
C ARG A 105 11.60 0.98 9.17
N ILE A 106 11.63 -0.06 8.33
CA ILE A 106 11.07 0.01 6.97
C ILE A 106 9.55 0.07 7.01
N ALA A 107 8.92 -0.69 7.91
CA ALA A 107 7.47 -0.67 8.11
C ALA A 107 6.97 0.74 8.44
N GLN A 108 7.71 1.48 9.27
CA GLN A 108 7.40 2.85 9.69
C GLN A 108 7.53 3.90 8.56
N LEU A 109 8.13 3.56 7.41
CA LEU A 109 8.14 4.45 6.24
C LEU A 109 6.80 4.42 5.49
N ALA A 110 5.92 3.45 5.75
CA ALA A 110 4.58 3.43 5.19
C ALA A 110 3.62 4.36 5.93
N PRO A 111 2.59 4.89 5.24
CA PRO A 111 1.51 5.62 5.89
C PRO A 111 0.60 4.68 6.67
N THR A 112 -0.13 5.22 7.64
CA THR A 112 -1.19 4.47 8.31
C THR A 112 -2.40 4.33 7.38
N GLN A 113 -3.01 3.14 7.37
CA GLN A 113 -4.18 2.85 6.54
C GLN A 113 -5.48 3.21 7.28
N THR A 114 -5.79 4.51 7.30
CA THR A 114 -6.91 5.07 8.06
C THR A 114 -8.22 5.15 7.28
N ARG A 115 -8.18 5.11 5.94
CA ARG A 115 -9.38 5.14 5.09
C ARG A 115 -9.96 3.75 4.93
N ARG A 116 -11.28 3.62 5.07
CA ARG A 116 -12.03 2.36 4.94
C ARG A 116 -13.21 2.57 4.00
N ASN A 117 -13.44 1.62 3.09
CA ASN A 117 -14.63 1.57 2.24
C ASN A 117 -15.55 0.42 2.69
N GLU A 118 -16.78 0.37 2.15
CA GLU A 118 -17.80 -0.61 2.55
C GLU A 118 -17.36 -2.06 2.30
N GLU A 119 -16.66 -2.31 1.19
CA GLU A 119 -16.15 -3.63 0.83
C GLU A 119 -15.06 -4.11 1.80
N MET A 120 -14.10 -3.25 2.15
CA MET A 120 -13.08 -3.58 3.15
C MET A 120 -13.71 -3.91 4.50
N LEU A 121 -14.77 -3.19 4.89
CA LEU A 121 -15.48 -3.45 6.13
C LEU A 121 -16.25 -4.77 6.08
N SER A 122 -16.97 -5.03 4.98
CA SER A 122 -17.76 -6.25 4.82
C SER A 122 -16.90 -7.51 4.78
N LEU A 123 -15.73 -7.42 4.15
CA LEU A 123 -14.76 -8.51 4.02
C LEU A 123 -13.74 -8.57 5.16
N GLN A 124 -13.82 -7.66 6.15
CA GLN A 124 -12.83 -7.53 7.23
C GLN A 124 -11.39 -7.47 6.72
N GLN A 125 -11.17 -6.69 5.66
CA GLN A 125 -9.85 -6.55 5.05
C GLN A 125 -8.97 -5.65 5.90
N PHE A 126 -8.10 -6.30 6.68
CA PHE A 126 -7.00 -5.68 7.38
C PHE A 126 -5.67 -6.07 6.70
N SER A 127 -4.73 -5.13 6.70
CA SER A 127 -3.38 -5.42 6.25
C SER A 127 -2.68 -6.38 7.20
N THR A 128 -1.68 -7.08 6.70
CA THR A 128 -0.69 -7.76 7.53
C THR A 128 0.54 -6.86 7.63
N PRO A 129 0.75 -6.15 8.76
CA PRO A 129 1.94 -5.30 8.94
C PRO A 129 3.23 -6.07 8.68
N LEU A 130 4.21 -5.40 8.05
CA LEU A 130 5.45 -6.04 7.59
C LEU A 130 6.20 -6.79 8.70
N GLY A 131 6.28 -6.23 9.91
CA GLY A 131 6.90 -6.90 11.05
C GLY A 131 6.18 -8.19 11.46
N LEU A 132 4.85 -8.18 11.48
CA LEU A 132 4.06 -9.40 11.74
C LEU A 132 4.23 -10.44 10.64
N ALA A 133 4.23 -10.02 9.37
CA ALA A 133 4.50 -10.92 8.24
C ALA A 133 5.90 -11.55 8.35
N TRP A 134 6.91 -10.76 8.75
CA TRP A 134 8.26 -11.25 8.96
C TRP A 134 8.34 -12.26 10.11
N VAL A 135 7.70 -11.98 11.26
CA VAL A 135 7.66 -12.91 12.40
C VAL A 135 6.97 -14.22 12.01
N ALA A 136 5.87 -14.15 11.26
CA ALA A 136 5.17 -15.34 10.78
C ALA A 136 6.06 -16.18 9.85
N GLY A 137 6.76 -15.53 8.91
CA GLY A 137 7.72 -16.21 8.02
C GLY A 137 8.88 -16.84 8.78
N PHE A 138 9.46 -16.12 9.75
CA PHE A 138 10.53 -16.62 10.61
C PHE A 138 10.09 -17.85 11.43
N ALA A 139 8.86 -17.84 11.95
CA ALA A 139 8.31 -18.95 12.71
C ALA A 139 7.98 -20.19 11.85
N ALA A 140 7.78 -20.01 10.55
CA ALA A 140 7.42 -21.09 9.63
C ALA A 140 8.60 -21.97 9.19
N GLY A 141 9.85 -21.46 9.26
CA GLY A 141 11.08 -22.20 8.92
C GLY A 141 11.63 -21.86 7.54
#